data_AF-A0A7V8W3T1-F1
#
_entry.id   AF-A0A7V8W3T1-F1
#
_cell.length_a   1.000
_cell.length_b   1.000
_cell.length_c   1.000
_cell.angle_alpha   90.00
_cell.angle_beta   90.00
_cell.angle_gamma   90.00
#
_symmetry.space_group_name_H-M   'P 1'
#
loop_
_entity.id
_entity.type
_entity.pdbx_description
1 polymer ?
#
loop_
_entity_poly.entity_id
_entity_poly.type
_entity_poly.pdbx_seq_one_letter_code
_entity_poly.pdbx_strand_id
1 'polypeptide(L)'
;IWTGANVLKNSTGYNLTQLMVGSEGTLGIVTKIVLKLLPHPRHELLMLVPFKNVEKAGEAVSAIFRAGFIPSALELIEVDALKITSRFVESNAVPITDDVAAHLIIEVDGNNIDVLMQEIETISQLLLEFDCGEIYFADDSVQKAELWKLRRRVAEAVKIDGYTIEEDTVVPRAQLPSLIKGVKELAIEYDFKAVCYGHAGDGNLHIRIKKEGTSNSQDNPEIIKSLRALFALVKKLGGTISGEHGIGLVQKDFMDIVFSQKQIALMRGIKKVFDPNNILNAGKIFD
;
A
#
# COMPACT_ATOMS: atom_id res chain seq x y z
N ILE A 1 -10.28 23.18 20.48
CA ILE A 1 -10.77 22.06 21.31
C ILE A 1 -9.64 21.05 21.54
N TRP A 2 -9.67 20.30 22.65
CA TRP A 2 -8.78 19.17 22.89
C TRP A 2 -9.62 17.89 22.88
N THR A 3 -9.40 16.99 21.92
CA THR A 3 -10.23 15.78 21.74
C THR A 3 -9.55 14.50 22.22
N GLY A 4 -8.21 14.50 22.29
CA GLY A 4 -7.43 13.33 22.74
C GLY A 4 -7.33 13.20 24.26
N ALA A 5 -6.60 12.20 24.73
CA ALA A 5 -6.30 12.03 26.15
C ALA A 5 -4.93 11.38 26.33
N ASN A 6 -4.25 11.68 27.45
CA ASN A 6 -2.99 11.03 27.83
C ASN A 6 -3.25 9.88 28.82
N VAL A 7 -4.20 9.00 28.48
CA VAL A 7 -4.55 7.81 29.24
C VAL A 7 -4.85 6.67 28.28
N LEU A 8 -4.62 5.44 28.72
CA LEU A 8 -4.80 4.25 27.87
C LEU A 8 -6.27 3.93 27.57
N LYS A 9 -7.20 4.42 28.38
CA LYS A 9 -8.64 4.18 28.23
C LYS A 9 -9.39 5.49 28.43
N ASN A 10 -10.24 5.85 27.48
CA ASN A 10 -11.15 6.97 27.58
C ASN A 10 -12.42 6.66 26.78
N SER A 11 -13.57 6.64 27.45
CA SER A 11 -14.89 6.39 26.84
C SER A 11 -15.91 7.45 27.27
N THR A 12 -15.43 8.66 27.53
CA THR A 12 -16.27 9.78 28.00
C THR A 12 -16.88 10.51 26.81
N GLY A 13 -18.00 10.00 26.30
CA GLY A 13 -18.68 10.56 25.12
C GLY A 13 -18.15 10.02 23.78
N TYR A 14 -18.45 10.73 22.69
CA TYR A 14 -18.03 10.33 21.34
C TYR A 14 -16.54 10.57 21.08
N ASN A 15 -15.93 9.72 20.25
CA ASN A 15 -14.53 9.85 19.89
C ASN A 15 -14.33 10.91 18.78
N LEU A 16 -14.29 12.18 19.17
CA LEU A 16 -14.06 13.28 18.23
C LEU A 16 -12.64 13.28 17.63
N THR A 17 -11.67 12.61 18.26
CA THR A 17 -10.32 12.44 17.66
C THR A 17 -10.39 11.65 16.36
N GLN A 18 -11.21 10.61 16.30
CA GLN A 18 -11.39 9.81 15.08
C GLN A 18 -12.09 10.57 13.95
N LEU A 19 -12.82 11.64 14.24
CA LEU A 19 -13.31 12.55 13.18
C LEU A 19 -12.18 13.41 12.62
N MET A 20 -11.20 13.79 13.45
CA MET A 20 -10.08 14.64 13.02
C MET A 20 -9.01 13.87 12.25
N VAL A 21 -8.70 12.63 12.67
CA VAL A 21 -7.73 11.76 11.99
C VAL A 21 -8.27 11.40 10.61
N GLY A 22 -7.50 11.65 9.55
CA GLY A 22 -7.95 11.45 8.17
C GLY A 22 -8.86 12.56 7.61
N SER A 23 -9.13 13.63 8.37
CA SER A 23 -9.94 14.75 7.88
C SER A 23 -9.24 15.64 6.85
N GLU A 24 -7.94 15.45 6.63
CA GLU A 24 -7.11 16.21 5.69
C GLU A 24 -7.23 17.73 5.88
N GLY A 25 -7.42 18.20 7.12
CA GLY A 25 -7.55 19.62 7.43
C GLY A 25 -8.90 20.24 7.07
N THR A 26 -9.87 19.45 6.59
CA THR A 26 -11.21 19.93 6.24
C THR A 26 -12.10 20.18 7.47
N LEU A 27 -11.78 19.61 8.64
CA LEU A 27 -12.53 19.78 9.88
C LEU A 27 -11.83 20.67 10.92
N GLY A 28 -10.59 21.09 10.67
CA GLY A 28 -9.80 21.89 11.60
C GLY A 28 -8.30 21.76 11.39
N ILE A 29 -7.53 22.55 12.15
CA ILE A 29 -6.07 22.51 12.13
C ILE A 29 -5.59 21.79 13.39
N VAL A 30 -4.85 20.69 13.21
CA VAL A 30 -4.22 19.96 14.32
C VAL A 30 -2.98 20.71 14.77
N THR A 31 -2.95 21.13 16.04
CA THR A 31 -1.84 21.92 16.61
C THR A 31 -0.99 21.15 17.61
N LYS A 32 -1.52 20.05 18.15
CA LYS A 32 -0.85 19.19 19.14
C LYS A 32 -1.38 17.77 19.00
N ILE A 33 -0.50 16.80 19.23
CA ILE A 33 -0.82 15.36 19.19
C ILE A 33 -0.22 14.67 20.42
N VAL A 34 -0.90 13.64 20.90
CA VAL A 34 -0.38 12.69 21.91
C VAL A 34 -0.39 11.33 21.26
N LEU A 35 0.77 10.68 21.22
CA LEU A 35 0.96 9.36 20.60
C LEU A 35 1.42 8.35 21.65
N LYS A 36 0.97 7.11 21.49
CA LYS A 36 1.52 5.98 22.23
C LYS A 36 2.84 5.56 21.57
N LEU A 37 3.90 5.47 22.36
CA LEU A 37 5.16 4.89 21.90
C LEU A 37 5.18 3.38 22.16
N LEU A 38 5.85 2.65 21.27
CA LEU A 38 6.15 1.24 21.44
C LEU A 38 7.65 1.09 21.78
N PRO A 39 8.05 0.07 22.56
CA PRO A 39 9.45 -0.26 22.74
C PRO A 39 10.13 -0.56 21.40
N HIS A 40 11.36 -0.08 21.22
CA HIS A 40 12.16 -0.40 20.04
C HIS A 40 12.60 -1.88 20.09
N PRO A 41 12.34 -2.69 19.05
CA PRO A 41 12.83 -4.07 18.96
C PRO A 41 14.36 -4.11 19.00
N ARG A 42 14.95 -5.16 19.59
CA ARG A 42 16.42 -5.35 19.64
C ARG A 42 16.98 -6.05 18.41
N HIS A 43 16.14 -6.81 17.74
CA HIS A 43 16.51 -7.65 16.63
C HIS A 43 15.47 -7.54 15.52
N GLU A 44 15.95 -7.63 14.29
CA GLU A 44 15.16 -7.69 13.07
C GLU A 44 15.82 -8.74 12.17
N LEU A 45 15.04 -9.56 11.48
CA LEU A 45 15.51 -10.51 10.48
C LEU A 45 14.76 -10.25 9.17
N LEU A 46 15.46 -10.36 8.04
CA LEU A 46 14.92 -10.01 6.74
C LEU A 46 15.20 -11.14 5.74
N MET A 47 14.21 -11.46 4.93
CA MET A 47 14.38 -12.29 3.76
C MET A 47 13.71 -11.69 2.53
N LEU A 48 14.27 -11.98 1.36
CA LEU A 48 13.66 -11.74 0.07
C LEU A 48 13.33 -13.08 -0.59
N VAL A 49 12.12 -13.19 -1.13
CA VAL A 49 11.61 -14.44 -1.71
C VAL A 49 11.08 -14.18 -3.12
N PRO A 50 11.73 -14.72 -4.16
CA PRO A 50 11.23 -14.63 -5.53
C PRO A 50 10.10 -15.62 -5.79
N PHE A 51 9.14 -15.22 -6.60
CA PHE A 51 8.03 -16.03 -7.06
C PHE A 51 7.95 -16.00 -8.57
N LYS A 52 7.68 -17.14 -9.18
CA LYS A 52 7.45 -17.27 -10.62
C LYS A 52 6.04 -16.89 -11.06
N ASN A 53 5.17 -16.68 -10.08
CA ASN A 53 3.76 -16.41 -10.29
C ASN A 53 3.24 -15.46 -9.18
N VAL A 54 2.57 -14.38 -9.59
CA VAL A 54 2.05 -13.36 -8.67
C VAL A 54 0.91 -13.91 -7.83
N GLU A 55 0.07 -14.79 -8.38
CA GLU A 55 -0.98 -15.48 -7.63
C GLU A 55 -0.42 -16.28 -6.47
N LYS A 56 0.68 -17.01 -6.70
CA LYS A 56 1.39 -17.76 -5.66
C LYS A 56 2.00 -16.86 -4.59
N ALA A 57 2.57 -15.72 -4.98
CA ALA A 57 3.03 -14.72 -4.00
C ALA A 57 1.88 -14.23 -3.10
N GLY A 58 0.71 -13.91 -3.67
CA GLY A 58 -0.46 -13.47 -2.88
C GLY A 58 -1.10 -14.57 -2.03
N GLU A 59 -1.12 -15.82 -2.51
CA GLU A 59 -1.53 -16.99 -1.74
C GLU A 59 -0.62 -17.20 -0.52
N ALA A 60 0.70 -17.05 -0.72
CA ALA A 60 1.72 -17.14 0.32
C ALA A 60 1.57 -16.05 1.39
N VAL A 61 1.36 -14.79 0.99
CA VAL A 61 1.04 -13.68 1.90
C VAL A 61 -0.13 -14.06 2.81
N SER A 62 -1.21 -14.58 2.22
CA SER A 62 -2.38 -14.99 3.00
C SER A 62 -2.11 -16.19 3.91
N ALA A 63 -1.23 -17.11 3.50
CA ALA A 63 -0.85 -18.28 4.28
C ALA A 63 -0.05 -17.92 5.54
N ILE A 64 0.88 -16.97 5.43
CA ILE A 64 1.68 -16.46 6.57
C ILE A 64 0.75 -16.02 7.71
N PHE A 65 -0.25 -15.18 7.41
CA PHE A 65 -1.20 -14.71 8.43
C PHE A 65 -2.14 -15.80 8.94
N ARG A 66 -2.55 -16.76 8.11
CA ARG A 66 -3.36 -17.90 8.56
C ARG A 66 -2.60 -18.80 9.52
N ALA A 67 -1.28 -18.90 9.35
CA ALA A 67 -0.39 -19.62 10.27
C ALA A 67 -0.15 -18.85 11.58
N GLY A 68 -0.63 -17.61 11.71
CA GLY A 68 -0.55 -16.81 12.93
C GLY A 68 0.65 -15.87 13.00
N PHE A 69 1.47 -15.80 11.95
CA PHE A 69 2.61 -14.89 11.90
C PHE A 69 2.17 -13.47 11.54
N ILE A 70 2.82 -12.49 12.16
CA ILE A 70 2.57 -11.05 11.94
C ILE A 70 3.93 -10.39 11.69
N PRO A 71 4.45 -10.46 10.45
CA PRO A 71 5.70 -9.80 10.09
C PRO A 71 5.67 -8.31 10.40
N SER A 72 6.81 -7.73 10.76
CA SER A 72 6.97 -6.27 10.91
C SER A 72 6.89 -5.55 9.55
N ALA A 73 7.30 -6.24 8.47
CA ALA A 73 7.06 -5.82 7.11
C ALA A 73 6.76 -7.02 6.19
N LEU A 74 5.84 -6.82 5.25
CA LEU A 74 5.54 -7.80 4.20
C LEU A 74 5.20 -7.05 2.91
N GLU A 75 6.22 -6.88 2.08
CA GLU A 75 6.18 -6.07 0.86
C GLU A 75 6.13 -6.95 -0.38
N LEU A 76 5.44 -6.48 -1.42
CA LEU A 76 5.45 -7.10 -2.75
C LEU A 76 5.97 -6.09 -3.77
N ILE A 77 6.80 -6.57 -4.69
CA ILE A 77 7.24 -5.82 -5.88
C ILE A 77 7.11 -6.76 -7.07
N GLU A 78 6.31 -6.40 -8.07
CA GLU A 78 6.22 -7.20 -9.29
C GLU A 78 7.45 -7.03 -10.20
N VAL A 79 7.61 -7.93 -11.16
CA VAL A 79 8.76 -8.00 -12.06
C VAL A 79 9.01 -6.70 -12.84
N ASP A 80 7.98 -6.01 -13.34
CA ASP A 80 8.18 -4.79 -14.13
C ASP A 80 8.78 -3.67 -13.26
N ALA A 81 8.25 -3.48 -12.04
CA ALA A 81 8.80 -2.55 -11.06
C ALA A 81 10.22 -2.96 -10.59
N LEU A 82 10.47 -4.26 -10.39
CA LEU A 82 11.79 -4.79 -10.04
C LEU A 82 12.82 -4.51 -11.13
N LYS A 83 12.50 -4.80 -12.40
CA LYS A 83 13.40 -4.57 -13.54
C LYS A 83 13.74 -3.09 -13.69
N ILE A 84 12.77 -2.19 -13.52
CA ILE A 84 13.02 -0.74 -13.53
C ILE A 84 13.94 -0.35 -12.38
N THR A 85 13.63 -0.80 -11.17
CA THR A 85 14.34 -0.37 -9.96
C THR A 85 15.77 -0.91 -9.91
N SER A 86 16.00 -2.17 -10.27
CA SER A 86 17.34 -2.78 -10.33
C SER A 86 18.26 -2.02 -11.29
N ARG A 87 17.80 -1.65 -12.50
CA ARG A 87 18.55 -0.79 -13.42
C ARG A 87 18.87 0.57 -12.82
N PHE A 88 17.91 1.15 -12.11
CA PHE A 88 18.05 2.48 -11.51
C PHE A 88 19.03 2.53 -10.33
N VAL A 89 19.11 1.48 -9.51
CA VAL A 89 20.02 1.44 -8.35
C VAL A 89 21.34 0.72 -8.62
N GLU A 90 21.54 0.25 -9.85
CA GLU A 90 22.69 -0.54 -10.31
C GLU A 90 22.99 -1.75 -9.39
N SER A 91 21.94 -2.36 -8.84
CA SER A 91 22.09 -3.47 -7.88
C SER A 91 21.91 -4.81 -8.59
N ASN A 92 22.88 -5.70 -8.32
CA ASN A 92 22.87 -7.11 -8.71
C ASN A 92 22.79 -8.03 -7.49
N ALA A 93 22.32 -7.52 -6.34
CA ALA A 93 22.32 -8.25 -5.07
C ALA A 93 21.45 -9.52 -5.12
N VAL A 94 20.32 -9.46 -5.85
CA VAL A 94 19.48 -10.62 -6.14
C VAL A 94 19.31 -10.74 -7.66
N PRO A 95 19.59 -11.91 -8.27
CA PRO A 95 19.32 -12.14 -9.68
C PRO A 95 17.83 -11.95 -10.02
N ILE A 96 17.52 -11.05 -10.95
CA ILE A 96 16.19 -10.93 -11.54
C ILE A 96 16.22 -11.65 -12.88
N THR A 97 15.79 -12.91 -12.89
CA THR A 97 15.68 -13.74 -14.11
C THR A 97 14.33 -13.51 -14.80
N ASP A 98 14.21 -13.95 -16.05
CA ASP A 98 12.97 -13.76 -16.83
C ASP A 98 11.78 -14.60 -16.35
N ASP A 99 12.02 -15.63 -15.52
CA ASP A 99 10.97 -16.43 -14.91
C ASP A 99 10.48 -15.87 -13.56
N VAL A 100 11.07 -14.80 -13.03
CA VAL A 100 10.57 -14.11 -11.83
C VAL A 100 9.39 -13.23 -12.20
N ALA A 101 8.27 -13.39 -11.48
CA ALA A 101 7.07 -12.57 -11.62
C ALA A 101 6.92 -11.53 -10.48
N ALA A 102 7.40 -11.84 -9.28
CA ALA A 102 7.40 -10.91 -8.15
C ALA A 102 8.43 -11.30 -7.08
N HIS A 103 8.81 -10.35 -6.26
CA HIS A 103 9.52 -10.57 -5.00
C HIS A 103 8.61 -10.23 -3.83
N LEU A 104 8.64 -11.06 -2.78
CA LEU A 104 8.23 -10.67 -1.44
C LEU A 104 9.45 -10.27 -0.62
N ILE A 105 9.32 -9.24 0.20
CA ILE A 105 10.29 -8.90 1.24
C ILE A 105 9.57 -9.04 2.57
N ILE A 106 10.15 -9.86 3.46
CA ILE A 106 9.51 -10.28 4.70
C ILE A 106 10.49 -9.96 5.83
N GLU A 107 10.04 -9.14 6.77
CA GLU A 107 10.80 -8.77 7.96
C GLU A 107 10.05 -9.21 9.21
N VAL A 108 10.77 -9.78 10.16
CA VAL A 108 10.27 -10.06 11.52
C VAL A 108 11.14 -9.33 12.52
N ASP A 109 10.53 -8.76 13.55
CA ASP A 109 11.24 -8.03 14.60
C ASP A 109 10.84 -8.49 16.00
N GLY A 110 11.74 -8.26 16.97
CA GLY A 110 11.50 -8.69 18.32
C GLY A 110 12.68 -8.52 19.26
N ASN A 111 12.51 -9.06 20.46
CA ASN A 111 13.49 -8.93 21.55
C ASN A 111 14.20 -10.25 21.91
N ASN A 112 13.85 -11.35 21.23
CA ASN A 112 14.47 -12.65 21.41
C ASN A 112 14.84 -13.21 20.04
N ILE A 113 16.15 -13.30 19.76
CA ILE A 113 16.67 -13.76 18.46
C ILE A 113 16.30 -15.21 18.15
N ASP A 114 16.26 -16.09 19.15
CA ASP A 114 15.95 -17.52 18.94
C ASP A 114 14.50 -17.71 18.46
N VAL A 115 13.58 -16.90 19.00
CA VAL A 115 12.17 -16.88 18.57
C VAL A 115 12.06 -16.39 17.12
N LEU A 116 12.77 -15.32 16.76
CA LEU A 116 12.75 -14.79 15.40
C LEU A 116 13.36 -15.76 14.39
N MET A 117 14.43 -16.46 14.75
CA MET A 117 15.03 -17.49 13.91
C MET A 117 14.08 -18.66 13.68
N GLN A 118 13.35 -19.10 14.71
CA GLN A 118 12.33 -20.14 14.57
C GLN A 118 11.15 -19.67 13.70
N GLU A 119 10.73 -18.42 13.86
CA GLU A 119 9.67 -17.81 13.06
C GLU A 119 10.05 -17.72 11.59
N ILE A 120 11.24 -17.20 11.26
CA ILE A 120 11.67 -17.07 9.87
C ILE A 120 11.91 -18.44 9.20
N GLU A 121 12.39 -19.44 9.95
CA GLU A 121 12.51 -20.82 9.46
C GLU A 121 11.13 -21.40 9.13
N THR A 122 10.15 -21.22 10.03
CA THR A 122 8.79 -21.74 9.82
C THR A 122 8.10 -21.04 8.65
N ILE A 123 8.25 -19.72 8.54
CA ILE A 123 7.75 -18.96 7.39
C ILE A 123 8.45 -19.47 6.12
N SER A 124 9.77 -19.66 6.12
CA SER A 124 10.50 -20.17 4.95
C SER A 124 9.98 -21.52 4.49
N GLN A 125 9.76 -22.46 5.42
CA GLN A 125 9.18 -23.78 5.11
C GLN A 125 7.77 -23.67 4.50
N LEU A 126 6.93 -22.79 5.05
CA LEU A 126 5.60 -22.51 4.51
C LEU A 126 5.66 -21.98 3.07
N LEU A 127 6.61 -21.09 2.76
CA LEU A 127 6.73 -20.47 1.44
C LEU A 127 7.12 -21.47 0.35
N LEU A 128 7.84 -22.54 0.69
CA LEU A 128 8.21 -23.61 -0.25
C LEU A 128 6.98 -24.34 -0.81
N GLU A 129 5.82 -24.29 -0.15
CA GLU A 129 4.56 -24.86 -0.64
C GLU A 129 3.94 -24.05 -1.80
N PHE A 130 4.46 -22.85 -2.07
CA PHE A 130 3.91 -21.90 -3.04
C PHE A 130 4.81 -21.69 -4.26
N ASP A 131 5.67 -22.65 -4.61
CA ASP A 131 6.53 -22.59 -5.81
C ASP A 131 7.39 -21.30 -5.86
N CYS A 132 7.93 -20.92 -4.69
CA CYS A 132 8.90 -19.84 -4.62
C CYS A 132 10.28 -20.31 -5.14
N GLY A 133 11.10 -19.36 -5.58
CA GLY A 133 12.50 -19.62 -5.87
C GLY A 133 13.37 -19.64 -4.62
N GLU A 134 14.67 -19.47 -4.80
CA GLU A 134 15.64 -19.43 -3.71
C GLU A 134 15.33 -18.28 -2.73
N ILE A 135 15.24 -18.60 -1.44
CA ILE A 135 15.01 -17.63 -0.37
C ILE A 135 16.35 -16.99 0.00
N TYR A 136 16.43 -15.66 -0.13
CA TYR A 136 17.62 -14.89 0.21
C TYR A 136 17.45 -14.30 1.61
N PHE A 137 18.13 -14.89 2.58
CA PHE A 137 18.21 -14.35 3.94
C PHE A 137 19.35 -13.32 4.05
N ALA A 138 19.11 -12.22 4.76
CA ALA A 138 20.16 -11.22 5.00
C ALA A 138 20.87 -11.46 6.34
N ASP A 139 22.11 -11.93 6.28
CA ASP A 139 22.92 -12.29 7.47
C ASP A 139 23.36 -11.07 8.28
N ASP A 140 23.52 -9.91 7.64
CA ASP A 140 24.06 -8.71 8.25
C ASP A 140 23.32 -7.43 7.79
N SER A 141 23.63 -6.32 8.45
CA SER A 141 22.99 -5.02 8.17
C SER A 141 23.27 -4.49 6.76
N VAL A 142 24.39 -4.87 6.14
CA VAL A 142 24.76 -4.45 4.78
C VAL A 142 23.88 -5.17 3.77
N GLN A 143 23.74 -6.48 3.89
CA GLN A 143 22.83 -7.27 3.06
C GLN A 143 21.39 -6.80 3.22
N LYS A 144 20.93 -6.54 4.46
CA LYS A 144 19.59 -5.98 4.70
C LYS A 144 19.38 -4.65 3.99
N ALA A 145 20.37 -3.76 4.09
CA ALA A 145 20.29 -2.45 3.44
C ALA A 145 20.18 -2.58 1.91
N GLU A 146 20.91 -3.53 1.29
CA GLU A 146 20.84 -3.78 -0.14
C GLU A 146 19.48 -4.36 -0.57
N LEU A 147 18.92 -5.32 0.18
CA LEU A 147 17.57 -5.85 -0.11
C LEU A 147 16.50 -4.75 0.04
N TRP A 148 16.58 -3.94 1.10
CA TRP A 148 15.66 -2.82 1.32
C TRP A 148 15.82 -1.71 0.29
N LYS A 149 17.03 -1.47 -0.23
CA LYS A 149 17.30 -0.45 -1.26
C LYS A 149 16.45 -0.69 -2.49
N LEU A 150 16.29 -1.95 -2.92
CA LEU A 150 15.42 -2.31 -4.04
C LEU A 150 13.97 -1.91 -3.79
N ARG A 151 13.43 -2.12 -2.58
CA ARG A 151 12.05 -1.75 -2.25
C ARG A 151 11.83 -0.25 -2.04
N ARG A 152 12.75 0.41 -1.34
CA ARG A 152 12.63 1.83 -0.95
C ARG A 152 12.77 2.77 -2.15
N ARG A 153 13.47 2.34 -3.19
CA ARG A 153 13.72 3.14 -4.40
C ARG A 153 12.68 2.93 -5.51
N VAL A 154 11.73 1.99 -5.35
CA VAL A 154 10.75 1.67 -6.42
C VAL A 154 9.96 2.90 -6.85
N ALA A 155 9.36 3.64 -5.90
CA ALA A 155 8.51 4.79 -6.22
C ALA A 155 9.24 5.87 -7.01
N GLU A 156 10.50 6.13 -6.68
CA GLU A 156 11.35 7.07 -7.41
C GLU A 156 11.72 6.54 -8.79
N ALA A 157 12.16 5.28 -8.87
CA ALA A 157 12.62 4.66 -10.11
C ALA A 157 11.50 4.60 -11.17
N VAL A 158 10.31 4.12 -10.78
CA VAL A 158 9.17 3.98 -11.70
C VAL A 158 8.65 5.34 -12.17
N LYS A 159 8.68 6.35 -11.29
CA LYS A 159 8.30 7.72 -11.66
C LYS A 159 9.25 8.32 -12.69
N ILE A 160 10.56 8.15 -12.50
CA ILE A 160 11.60 8.61 -13.45
C ILE A 160 11.48 7.86 -14.80
N ASP A 161 11.13 6.58 -14.78
CA ASP A 161 10.87 5.79 -15.99
C ASP A 161 9.55 6.21 -16.71
N GLY A 162 8.77 7.11 -16.12
CA GLY A 162 7.59 7.73 -16.72
C GLY A 162 6.24 7.21 -16.23
N TYR A 163 6.20 6.40 -15.17
CA TYR A 163 4.95 6.01 -14.51
C TYR A 163 4.54 7.09 -13.50
N THR A 164 3.95 8.16 -14.00
CA THR A 164 3.72 9.40 -13.23
C THR A 164 2.36 9.48 -12.57
N ILE A 165 1.36 8.74 -13.07
CA ILE A 165 0.04 8.64 -12.45
C ILE A 165 0.13 7.59 -11.34
N GLU A 166 -0.37 7.91 -10.15
CA GLU A 166 -0.24 7.08 -8.95
C GLU A 166 -1.59 6.87 -8.29
N GLU A 167 -1.94 5.60 -8.12
CA GLU A 167 -3.10 5.17 -7.37
C GLU A 167 -2.66 4.31 -6.19
N ASP A 168 -3.42 4.39 -5.10
CA ASP A 168 -3.08 3.78 -3.82
C ASP A 168 -4.26 2.96 -3.32
N THR A 169 -4.27 1.67 -3.69
CA THR A 169 -5.46 0.83 -3.55
C THR A 169 -5.27 -0.22 -2.47
N VAL A 170 -6.33 -0.52 -1.74
CA VAL A 170 -6.32 -1.58 -0.73
C VAL A 170 -7.41 -2.58 -1.04
N VAL A 171 -7.09 -3.87 -1.01
CA VAL A 171 -8.04 -4.98 -1.12
C VAL A 171 -7.79 -6.00 -0.01
N PRO A 172 -8.74 -6.89 0.33
CA PRO A 172 -8.43 -8.03 1.18
C PRO A 172 -7.20 -8.78 0.64
N ARG A 173 -6.27 -9.19 1.51
CA ARG A 173 -4.99 -9.83 1.10
C ARG A 173 -5.15 -10.97 0.08
N ALA A 174 -6.20 -11.77 0.23
CA ALA A 174 -6.53 -12.87 -0.69
C ALA A 174 -6.88 -12.41 -2.11
N GLN A 175 -7.21 -11.13 -2.31
CA GLN A 175 -7.57 -10.53 -3.59
C GLN A 175 -6.40 -9.79 -4.26
N LEU A 176 -5.23 -9.69 -3.62
CA LEU A 176 -4.03 -9.07 -4.21
C LEU A 176 -3.70 -9.62 -5.61
N PRO A 177 -3.73 -10.95 -5.85
CA PRO A 177 -3.50 -11.48 -7.19
C PRO A 177 -4.53 -11.03 -8.21
N SER A 178 -5.81 -11.02 -7.82
CA SER A 178 -6.91 -10.64 -8.70
C SER A 178 -6.85 -9.15 -9.05
N LEU A 179 -6.37 -8.32 -8.12
CA LEU A 179 -6.12 -6.90 -8.36
C LEU A 179 -5.00 -6.72 -9.38
N ILE A 180 -3.83 -7.34 -9.18
CA ILE A 180 -2.68 -7.20 -10.11
C ILE A 180 -3.08 -7.68 -11.51
N LYS A 181 -3.73 -8.85 -11.61
CA LYS A 181 -4.23 -9.37 -12.87
C LYS A 181 -5.21 -8.40 -13.56
N GLY A 182 -6.21 -7.90 -12.82
CA GLY A 182 -7.18 -6.97 -13.37
C GLY A 182 -6.56 -5.63 -13.78
N VAL A 183 -5.52 -5.16 -13.09
CA VAL A 183 -4.75 -3.98 -13.51
C VAL A 183 -4.06 -4.21 -14.85
N LYS A 184 -3.46 -5.38 -15.07
CA LYS A 184 -2.81 -5.73 -16.35
C LYS A 184 -3.84 -5.88 -17.49
N GLU A 185 -5.03 -6.41 -17.20
CA GLU A 185 -6.14 -6.47 -18.17
C GLU A 185 -6.63 -5.06 -18.55
N LEU A 186 -6.83 -4.18 -17.56
CA LEU A 186 -7.19 -2.77 -17.80
C LEU A 186 -6.09 -2.01 -18.55
N ALA A 187 -4.83 -2.32 -18.30
CA ALA A 187 -3.69 -1.75 -19.03
C ALA A 187 -3.78 -2.04 -20.54
N ILE A 188 -4.21 -3.24 -20.91
CA ILE A 188 -4.45 -3.62 -22.31
C ILE A 188 -5.71 -2.90 -22.85
N GLU A 189 -6.82 -2.91 -22.11
CA GLU A 189 -8.09 -2.32 -22.56
C GLU A 189 -8.00 -0.81 -22.80
N TYR A 190 -7.29 -0.09 -21.93
CA TYR A 190 -7.17 1.37 -21.99
C TYR A 190 -5.81 1.85 -22.55
N ASP A 191 -4.99 0.92 -23.05
CA ASP A 191 -3.70 1.18 -23.69
C ASP A 191 -2.75 2.01 -22.80
N PHE A 192 -2.54 1.58 -21.55
CA PHE A 192 -1.52 2.14 -20.67
C PHE A 192 -0.56 1.03 -20.20
N LYS A 193 0.56 1.42 -19.58
CA LYS A 193 1.40 0.50 -18.81
C LYS A 193 1.17 0.74 -17.33
N ALA A 194 1.19 -0.31 -16.53
CA ALA A 194 1.10 -0.18 -15.09
C ALA A 194 2.10 -1.07 -14.37
N VAL A 195 2.58 -0.57 -13.23
CA VAL A 195 3.36 -1.35 -12.29
C VAL A 195 2.74 -1.39 -10.90
N CYS A 196 2.85 -2.54 -10.24
CA CYS A 196 2.28 -2.79 -8.91
C CYS A 196 3.37 -3.12 -7.87
N TYR A 197 3.33 -2.43 -6.72
CA TYR A 197 4.17 -2.73 -5.57
C TYR A 197 3.53 -2.16 -4.30
N GLY A 198 3.89 -2.66 -3.12
CA GLY A 198 3.36 -2.09 -1.87
C GLY A 198 3.32 -3.07 -0.71
N HIS A 199 2.58 -2.65 0.31
CA HIS A 199 2.39 -3.34 1.58
C HIS A 199 1.40 -4.51 1.42
N ALA A 200 1.89 -5.64 0.89
CA ALA A 200 1.09 -6.85 0.74
C ALA A 200 0.57 -7.38 2.09
N GLY A 201 1.29 -7.11 3.18
CA GLY A 201 0.86 -7.33 4.55
C GLY A 201 -0.47 -6.67 4.91
N ASP A 202 -0.80 -5.54 4.30
CA ASP A 202 -2.04 -4.80 4.58
C ASP A 202 -3.06 -4.94 3.45
N GLY A 203 -2.68 -5.62 2.37
CA GLY A 203 -3.47 -5.66 1.14
C GLY A 203 -3.38 -4.36 0.34
N ASN A 204 -2.43 -3.49 0.64
CA ASN A 204 -2.20 -2.21 -0.03
C ASN A 204 -1.24 -2.39 -1.21
N LEU A 205 -1.65 -1.96 -2.40
CA LEU A 205 -0.77 -1.84 -3.57
C LEU A 205 -0.84 -0.44 -4.14
N HIS A 206 0.33 0.15 -4.32
CA HIS A 206 0.53 1.29 -5.18
C HIS A 206 0.54 0.82 -6.63
N ILE A 207 -0.32 1.42 -7.43
CA ILE A 207 -0.44 1.16 -8.86
C ILE A 207 0.03 2.42 -9.57
N ARG A 208 1.18 2.32 -10.24
CA ARG A 208 1.77 3.42 -10.99
C ARG A 208 1.46 3.21 -12.47
N ILE A 209 0.89 4.21 -13.13
CA ILE A 209 0.43 4.15 -14.51
C ILE A 209 1.28 5.09 -15.40
N LYS A 210 1.65 4.59 -16.58
CA LYS A 210 2.30 5.33 -17.67
C LYS A 210 1.40 5.27 -18.90
N LYS A 211 0.95 6.44 -19.36
CA LYS A 211 0.24 6.62 -20.64
C LYS A 211 1.01 7.63 -21.47
N GLU A 212 1.35 7.26 -22.70
CA GLU A 212 2.11 8.12 -23.60
C GLU A 212 1.40 9.47 -23.81
N GLY A 213 2.16 10.57 -23.79
CA GLY A 213 1.62 11.92 -23.90
C GLY A 213 0.82 12.43 -22.69
N THR A 214 0.72 11.67 -21.59
CA THR A 214 -0.06 12.07 -20.40
C THR A 214 0.80 12.00 -19.14
N SER A 215 1.04 13.15 -18.51
CA SER A 215 1.90 13.23 -17.31
C SER A 215 1.12 13.08 -15.99
N ASN A 216 -0.19 13.29 -16.00
CA ASN A 216 -1.04 13.20 -14.83
C ASN A 216 -2.49 12.89 -15.23
N SER A 217 -3.32 12.51 -14.27
CA SER A 217 -4.72 12.15 -14.51
C SER A 217 -5.66 13.35 -14.63
N GLN A 218 -5.21 14.55 -14.23
CA GLN A 218 -6.05 15.73 -14.19
C GLN A 218 -6.46 16.14 -15.62
N ASP A 219 -7.74 16.44 -15.80
CA ASP A 219 -8.33 16.96 -17.04
C ASP A 219 -8.14 16.07 -18.29
N ASN A 220 -7.75 14.79 -18.13
CA ASN A 220 -7.66 13.81 -19.21
C ASN A 220 -8.82 12.80 -19.12
N PRO A 221 -9.88 12.93 -19.96
CA PRO A 221 -11.07 12.09 -19.87
C PRO A 221 -10.80 10.59 -20.04
N GLU A 222 -9.82 10.21 -20.88
CA GLU A 222 -9.50 8.79 -21.11
C GLU A 222 -8.80 8.16 -19.91
N ILE A 223 -7.89 8.90 -19.26
CA ILE A 223 -7.29 8.44 -17.99
C ILE A 223 -8.34 8.41 -16.89
N ILE A 224 -9.17 9.44 -16.76
CA ILE A 224 -10.22 9.44 -15.74
C ILE A 224 -11.12 8.21 -15.91
N LYS A 225 -11.52 7.88 -17.15
CA LYS A 225 -12.30 6.69 -17.45
C LYS A 225 -11.59 5.39 -17.04
N SER A 226 -10.30 5.26 -17.32
CA SER A 226 -9.54 4.07 -16.91
C SER A 226 -9.38 3.95 -15.40
N LEU A 227 -9.18 5.07 -14.70
CA LEU A 227 -9.14 5.12 -13.23
C LEU A 227 -10.49 4.76 -12.60
N ARG A 228 -11.61 5.20 -13.19
CA ARG A 228 -12.94 4.76 -12.73
C ARG A 228 -13.11 3.25 -12.88
N ALA A 229 -12.63 2.66 -13.98
CA ALA A 229 -12.68 1.21 -14.19
C ALA A 229 -11.80 0.47 -13.16
N LEU A 230 -10.60 0.98 -12.87
CA LEU A 230 -9.73 0.47 -11.82
C LEU A 230 -10.41 0.50 -10.45
N PHE A 231 -10.99 1.63 -10.06
CA PHE A 231 -11.66 1.76 -8.77
C PHE A 231 -12.95 0.94 -8.67
N ALA A 232 -13.66 0.75 -9.77
CA ALA A 232 -14.77 -0.19 -9.83
C ALA A 232 -14.31 -1.64 -9.61
N LEU A 233 -13.17 -2.04 -10.18
CA LEU A 233 -12.53 -3.32 -9.89
C LEU A 233 -12.14 -3.44 -8.41
N VAL A 234 -11.46 -2.45 -7.85
CA VAL A 234 -11.07 -2.43 -6.42
C VAL A 234 -12.29 -2.60 -5.52
N LYS A 235 -13.37 -1.85 -5.77
CA LYS A 235 -14.64 -2.01 -5.04
C LYS A 235 -15.23 -3.42 -5.20
N LYS A 236 -15.23 -3.97 -6.41
CA LYS A 236 -15.73 -5.34 -6.68
C LYS A 236 -14.94 -6.39 -5.88
N LEU A 237 -13.65 -6.16 -5.67
CA LEU A 237 -12.77 -7.00 -4.84
C LEU A 237 -12.93 -6.74 -3.32
N GLY A 238 -13.84 -5.85 -2.92
CA GLY A 238 -14.10 -5.52 -1.51
C GLY A 238 -13.10 -4.51 -0.92
N GLY A 239 -12.41 -3.75 -1.78
CA GLY A 239 -11.38 -2.80 -1.40
C GLY A 239 -11.81 -1.33 -1.25
N THR A 240 -10.82 -0.47 -1.03
CA THR A 240 -10.93 1.00 -1.01
C THR A 240 -9.93 1.64 -1.98
N ILE A 241 -10.27 2.83 -2.48
CA ILE A 241 -9.55 3.55 -3.55
C ILE A 241 -8.36 4.39 -3.04
N SER A 242 -8.19 4.47 -1.73
CA SER A 242 -7.10 5.18 -1.05
C SER A 242 -6.78 4.43 0.24
N GLY A 243 -5.54 3.97 0.39
CA GLY A 243 -5.06 3.26 1.57
C GLY A 243 -4.42 4.19 2.59
N GLU A 244 -3.48 5.00 2.12
CA GLU A 244 -2.59 5.85 2.91
C GLU A 244 -2.65 7.32 2.47
N HIS A 245 -2.85 7.59 1.17
CA HIS A 245 -2.66 8.94 0.60
C HIS A 245 -3.84 9.90 0.85
N GLY A 246 -5.01 9.39 1.21
CA GLY A 246 -6.23 10.18 1.37
C GLY A 246 -6.96 10.47 0.05
N ILE A 247 -7.98 11.33 0.13
CA ILE A 247 -8.84 11.70 -0.99
C ILE A 247 -8.40 13.02 -1.63
N GLY A 248 -8.26 14.06 -0.81
CA GLY A 248 -7.82 15.39 -1.23
C GLY A 248 -8.60 15.98 -2.41
N LEU A 249 -7.86 16.61 -3.32
CA LEU A 249 -8.42 17.17 -4.56
C LEU A 249 -8.54 16.11 -5.66
N VAL A 250 -7.55 15.23 -5.77
CA VAL A 250 -7.37 14.33 -6.91
C VAL A 250 -8.42 13.21 -6.91
N GLN A 251 -8.74 12.63 -5.75
CA GLN A 251 -9.62 11.45 -5.68
C GLN A 251 -11.10 11.79 -5.42
N LYS A 252 -11.44 13.07 -5.18
CA LYS A 252 -12.79 13.44 -4.70
C LYS A 252 -13.90 13.01 -5.66
N ASP A 253 -13.63 13.04 -6.96
CA ASP A 253 -14.59 12.69 -8.02
C ASP A 253 -14.78 11.16 -8.18
N PHE A 254 -14.03 10.36 -7.42
CA PHE A 254 -14.16 8.90 -7.39
C PHE A 254 -14.86 8.37 -6.13
N MET A 255 -15.18 9.25 -5.16
CA MET A 255 -15.83 8.85 -3.91
C MET A 255 -17.20 8.19 -4.10
N ASP A 256 -17.91 8.54 -5.18
CA ASP A 256 -19.22 7.95 -5.53
C ASP A 256 -19.12 6.47 -5.92
N ILE A 257 -17.93 6.01 -6.33
CA ILE A 257 -17.68 4.60 -6.59
C ILE A 257 -17.84 3.84 -5.28
N VAL A 258 -17.17 4.24 -4.21
CA VAL A 258 -17.10 3.46 -2.96
C VAL A 258 -18.21 3.79 -1.96
N PHE A 259 -18.69 5.03 -1.93
CA PHE A 259 -19.67 5.48 -0.93
C PHE A 259 -21.07 5.67 -1.52
N SER A 260 -22.07 5.26 -0.74
CA SER A 260 -23.46 5.61 -1.02
C SER A 260 -23.72 7.11 -0.79
N GLN A 261 -24.77 7.63 -1.43
CA GLN A 261 -25.22 9.01 -1.22
C GLN A 261 -25.51 9.33 0.25
N LYS A 262 -25.99 8.34 1.03
CA LYS A 262 -26.22 8.50 2.47
C LYS A 262 -24.92 8.71 3.24
N GLN A 263 -23.87 7.94 2.94
CA GLN A 263 -22.56 8.10 3.57
C GLN A 263 -21.94 9.45 3.21
N ILE A 264 -22.02 9.86 1.95
CA ILE A 264 -21.55 11.18 1.49
C ILE A 264 -22.31 12.31 2.20
N ALA A 265 -23.63 12.21 2.33
CA ALA A 265 -24.44 13.21 3.03
C ALA A 265 -24.07 13.33 4.51
N LEU A 266 -23.78 12.21 5.19
CA LEU A 266 -23.30 12.23 6.58
C LEU A 266 -21.97 12.95 6.71
N MET A 267 -21.00 12.66 5.82
CA MET A 267 -19.70 13.33 5.83
C MET A 267 -19.83 14.84 5.58
N ARG A 268 -20.67 15.27 4.62
CA ARG A 268 -20.99 16.68 4.39
C ARG A 268 -21.65 17.34 5.61
N GLY A 269 -22.53 16.62 6.30
CA GLY A 269 -23.14 17.08 7.55
C GLY A 269 -22.10 17.34 8.63
N ILE A 270 -21.13 16.43 8.81
CA ILE A 270 -20.01 16.59 9.74
C ILE A 270 -19.17 17.81 9.34
N LYS A 271 -18.77 17.94 8.06
CA LYS A 271 -18.05 19.11 7.55
C LYS A 271 -18.74 20.42 7.90
N LYS A 272 -20.05 20.51 7.68
CA LYS A 272 -20.83 21.72 7.97
C LYS A 272 -20.89 22.07 9.46
N VAL A 273 -20.86 21.08 10.35
CA VAL A 273 -20.82 21.32 11.81
C VAL A 273 -19.48 21.93 12.23
N PHE A 274 -18.36 21.47 11.66
CA PHE A 274 -17.03 21.99 11.99
C PHE A 274 -16.66 23.26 11.23
N ASP A 275 -17.16 23.42 10.00
CA ASP A 275 -16.81 24.51 9.10
C ASP A 275 -18.04 25.01 8.33
N PRO A 276 -18.94 25.77 8.99
CA PRO A 276 -20.19 26.23 8.38
C PRO A 276 -19.98 27.23 7.23
N ASN A 277 -18.81 27.87 7.15
CA ASN A 277 -18.46 28.83 6.10
C ASN A 277 -17.61 28.21 4.98
N ASN A 278 -17.29 26.92 5.07
CA ASN A 278 -16.48 26.17 4.12
C ASN A 278 -15.11 26.81 3.79
N ILE A 279 -14.42 27.33 4.81
CA ILE A 279 -13.11 28.00 4.67
C ILE A 279 -11.91 27.08 4.91
N LEU A 280 -12.12 25.94 5.55
CA LEU A 280 -11.08 25.00 5.92
C LEU A 280 -10.79 24.04 4.76
N ASN A 281 -9.64 24.26 4.12
CA ASN A 281 -9.11 23.43 3.03
C ASN A 281 -10.14 23.21 1.89
N ALA A 282 -10.79 24.29 1.47
CA ALA A 282 -11.89 24.29 0.51
C ALA A 282 -11.55 23.59 -0.81
N GLY A 283 -12.55 22.93 -1.40
CA GLY A 283 -12.46 22.25 -2.69
C GLY A 283 -11.84 20.85 -2.66
N LYS A 284 -11.41 20.38 -1.47
CA LYS A 284 -10.88 19.03 -1.25
C LYS A 284 -11.89 18.19 -0.48
N ILE A 285 -12.06 16.94 -0.91
CA ILE A 285 -13.09 15.98 -0.47
C ILE A 285 -14.51 16.45 -0.79
N PHE A 286 -14.89 17.65 -0.35
CA PHE A 286 -16.18 18.28 -0.61
C PHE A 286 -16.01 19.72 -1.07
N ASP A 287 -16.95 20.16 -1.91
CA ASP A 287 -17.14 21.54 -2.34
C ASP A 287 -18.24 22.23 -1.52
#